data_AF-A0A2S6I2B3-F1
#
_entry.id   AF-A0A2S6I2B3-F1
#
_cell.length_a   1.000
_cell.length_b   1.000
_cell.length_c   1.000
_cell.angle_alpha   90.00
_cell.angle_beta   90.00
_cell.angle_gamma   90.00
#
_symmetry.space_group_name_H-M   'P 1'
#
loop_
_entity.id
_entity.type
_entity.pdbx_description
1 polymer ?
#
loop_
_entity_poly.entity_id
_entity_poly.type
_entity_poly.pdbx_seq_one_letter_code
_entity_poly.pdbx_strand_id
1 'polypeptide(L)'
;MTRDDLITYLHRLSQNLHPLTGGSVGKGGCLNEPAIRAELIRLVDRLQQMEEAVLPAEEITGIIADLRELDYKPTPTQVAKVLTGSRSVADPRLRGLPAYRRYRGVVSQRDIRRMLASRPDLFTELSGEKEYEAIPATVADWQAVDFFTEGYFDKLESDKAASLTREVTDLGLRKATERLPAYMARARQRLPRAFEPWTKEERALLIEAMCYTNDLDKLTGIFGRSAASLEREGKQLIWNSRKPVAA
;
A
#
# COMPACT_ATOMS: atom_id res chain seq x y z
N MET A 1 -5.32 -17.22 14.72
CA MET A 1 -4.36 -17.79 15.67
C MET A 1 -3.63 -16.63 16.33
N THR A 2 -3.94 -16.39 17.59
CA THR A 2 -3.34 -15.35 18.43
C THR A 2 -1.98 -15.82 18.98
N ARG A 3 -1.23 -14.92 19.61
CA ARG A 3 0.01 -15.27 20.32
C ARG A 3 -0.26 -16.27 21.46
N ASP A 4 -1.37 -16.09 22.16
CA ASP A 4 -1.78 -16.97 23.26
C ASP A 4 -2.18 -18.36 22.75
N ASP A 5 -2.84 -18.44 21.59
CA ASP A 5 -3.14 -19.73 20.94
C ASP A 5 -1.83 -20.47 20.59
N LEU A 6 -0.84 -19.75 20.06
CA LEU A 6 0.46 -20.32 19.69
C LEU A 6 1.26 -20.78 20.90
N ILE A 7 1.31 -19.97 21.97
CA ILE A 7 1.95 -20.33 23.25
C ILE A 7 1.28 -21.58 23.81
N THR A 8 -0.05 -21.63 23.80
CA THR A 8 -0.82 -22.78 24.26
C THR A 8 -0.51 -24.04 23.46
N TYR A 9 -0.38 -23.93 22.14
CA TYR A 9 -0.06 -25.08 21.27
C TYR A 9 1.36 -25.59 21.49
N LEU A 10 2.34 -24.68 21.57
CA LEU A 10 3.74 -25.05 21.81
C LEU A 10 3.94 -25.64 23.21
N HIS A 11 3.23 -25.12 24.21
CA HIS A 11 3.24 -25.69 25.56
C HIS A 11 2.66 -27.11 25.58
N ARG A 12 1.52 -27.35 24.90
CA ARG A 12 0.94 -28.70 24.76
C ARG A 12 1.90 -29.67 24.06
N LEU A 13 2.55 -29.23 22.99
CA LEU A 13 3.56 -30.04 22.29
C LEU A 13 4.76 -30.37 23.18
N SER A 14 5.22 -29.41 24.00
CA SER A 14 6.33 -29.65 24.95
C SER A 14 5.99 -30.69 26.02
N GLN A 15 4.70 -30.86 26.33
CA GLN A 15 4.17 -31.85 27.26
C GLN A 15 3.76 -33.17 26.60
N ASN A 16 4.10 -33.35 25.31
CA ASN A 16 3.72 -34.51 24.51
C ASN A 16 2.20 -34.70 24.36
N LEU A 17 1.48 -33.57 24.30
CA LEU A 17 0.03 -33.51 24.07
C LEU A 17 -0.27 -32.98 22.67
N HIS A 18 -1.34 -33.48 22.07
CA HIS A 18 -1.82 -33.02 20.78
C HIS A 18 -2.31 -31.55 20.91
N PRO A 19 -1.85 -30.62 20.04
CA PRO A 19 -2.04 -29.19 20.24
C PRO A 19 -3.51 -28.76 20.20
N LEU A 20 -4.33 -29.46 19.41
CA LEU A 20 -5.75 -29.14 19.22
C LEU A 20 -6.68 -29.87 20.19
N THR A 21 -6.33 -31.11 20.56
CA THR A 21 -7.25 -32.01 21.28
C THR A 21 -6.80 -32.34 22.69
N GLY A 22 -5.55 -32.03 23.06
CA GLY A 22 -4.98 -32.31 24.39
C GLY A 22 -4.70 -33.80 24.67
N GLY A 23 -4.97 -34.70 23.72
CA GLY A 23 -4.70 -36.12 23.87
C GLY A 23 -3.19 -36.45 23.82
N SER A 24 -2.75 -37.50 24.51
CA SER A 24 -1.34 -37.92 24.48
C SER A 24 -0.90 -38.28 23.07
N VAL A 25 0.22 -37.73 22.63
CA VAL A 25 0.91 -38.17 21.41
C VAL A 25 1.79 -39.36 21.82
N GLY A 26 1.66 -40.51 21.15
CA GLY A 26 2.30 -41.76 21.58
C GLY A 26 3.83 -41.68 21.76
N LYS A 27 4.40 -42.70 22.40
CA LYS A 27 5.83 -42.73 22.81
C LYS A 27 6.86 -42.83 21.67
N GLY A 28 6.43 -42.94 20.41
CA GLY A 28 7.31 -43.15 19.25
C GLY A 28 7.68 -41.89 18.46
N GLY A 29 7.23 -40.70 18.87
CA GLY A 29 7.47 -39.45 18.14
C GLY A 29 8.66 -38.63 18.65
N CYS A 30 9.16 -37.72 17.81
CA CYS A 30 10.27 -36.80 18.12
C CYS A 30 9.98 -35.85 19.31
N LEU A 31 8.72 -35.65 19.70
CA LEU A 31 8.35 -34.92 20.93
C LEU A 31 8.81 -35.62 22.22
N ASN A 32 9.16 -36.91 22.13
CA ASN A 32 9.76 -37.64 23.24
C ASN A 32 11.26 -37.38 23.39
N GLU A 33 11.89 -36.72 22.42
CA GLU A 33 13.31 -36.36 22.49
C GLU A 33 13.52 -35.18 23.46
N PRO A 34 14.40 -35.33 24.47
CA PRO A 34 14.66 -34.26 25.44
C PRO A 34 15.14 -32.95 24.82
N ALA A 35 15.94 -33.03 23.75
CA ALA A 35 16.44 -31.86 23.03
C ALA A 35 15.32 -31.05 22.38
N ILE A 36 14.35 -31.73 21.75
CA ILE A 36 13.20 -31.07 21.11
C ILE A 36 12.28 -30.43 22.14
N ARG A 37 12.02 -31.12 23.27
CA ARG A 37 11.24 -30.52 24.36
C ARG A 37 11.92 -29.28 24.96
N ALA A 38 13.23 -29.34 25.16
CA ALA A 38 13.99 -28.21 25.67
C ALA A 38 13.90 -26.99 24.73
N GLU A 39 13.96 -27.20 23.42
CA GLU A 39 13.80 -26.11 22.44
C GLU A 39 12.36 -25.56 22.40
N LEU A 40 11.34 -26.41 22.51
CA LEU A 40 9.95 -25.98 22.59
C LEU A 40 9.68 -25.13 23.85
N ILE A 41 10.22 -25.54 25.00
CA ILE A 41 10.13 -24.77 26.26
C ILE A 41 10.84 -23.42 26.10
N ARG A 42 12.07 -23.40 25.57
CA ARG A 42 12.81 -22.15 25.29
C ARG A 42 12.07 -21.23 24.31
N LEU A 43 11.31 -21.79 23.38
CA LEU A 43 10.49 -21.02 22.44
C LEU A 43 9.26 -20.42 23.14
N VAL A 44 8.60 -21.19 24.01
CA VAL A 44 7.51 -20.70 24.87
C VAL A 44 7.99 -19.58 25.78
N ASP A 45 9.11 -19.76 26.47
CA ASP A 45 9.68 -18.76 27.37
C ASP A 45 10.01 -17.46 26.63
N ARG A 46 10.64 -17.56 25.45
CA ARG A 46 10.89 -16.39 24.58
C ARG A 46 9.60 -15.72 24.15
N LEU A 47 8.61 -16.50 23.73
CA LEU A 47 7.30 -15.98 23.33
C LEU A 47 6.49 -15.44 24.50
N GLN A 48 6.79 -15.77 25.76
CA GLN A 48 6.16 -15.16 26.94
C GLN A 48 6.90 -13.89 27.37
N GLN A 49 8.23 -13.88 27.25
CA GLN A 49 9.09 -12.73 27.60
C GLN A 49 9.15 -11.64 26.53
N MET A 50 8.62 -11.87 25.31
CA MET A 50 8.47 -10.81 24.32
C MET A 50 7.49 -9.74 24.83
N GLU A 51 7.99 -8.65 25.40
CA GLU A 51 7.14 -7.51 25.74
C GLU A 51 6.49 -6.96 24.45
N GLU A 52 5.20 -6.64 24.50
CA GLU A 52 4.60 -5.84 23.44
C GLU A 52 5.31 -4.50 23.42
N ALA A 53 6.07 -4.23 22.36
CA ALA A 53 6.77 -2.97 22.21
C ALA A 53 5.74 -1.83 22.11
N VAL A 54 5.60 -1.05 23.19
CA VAL A 54 4.73 0.12 23.24
C VAL A 54 5.50 1.32 22.67
N LEU A 55 4.89 2.04 21.72
CA LEU A 55 5.41 3.34 21.30
C LEU A 55 5.06 4.40 22.36
N PRO A 56 6.05 5.09 22.94
CA PRO A 56 5.80 6.20 23.85
C PRO A 56 4.98 7.29 23.17
N ALA A 57 4.04 7.90 23.90
CA ALA A 57 3.20 8.96 23.36
C ALA A 57 4.03 10.18 22.91
N GLU A 58 5.08 10.52 23.65
CA GLU A 58 6.00 11.63 23.33
C GLU A 58 6.70 11.43 21.98
N GLU A 59 7.13 10.22 21.65
CA GLU A 59 7.77 9.93 20.36
C GLU A 59 6.79 10.06 19.18
N ILE A 60 5.54 9.65 19.39
CA ILE A 60 4.48 9.79 18.38
C ILE A 60 4.19 11.27 18.14
N THR A 61 3.99 12.04 19.21
CA THR A 61 3.72 13.49 19.12
C THR A 61 4.90 14.22 18.49
N GLY A 62 6.14 13.87 18.85
CA GLY A 62 7.36 14.43 18.27
C GLY A 62 7.45 14.22 16.76
N ILE A 63 7.23 13.00 16.27
CA ILE A 63 7.21 12.74 14.82
C ILE A 63 6.10 13.48 14.10
N ILE A 64 4.92 13.57 14.71
CA ILE A 64 3.80 14.29 14.10
C ILE A 64 4.15 15.79 13.97
N ALA A 65 4.80 16.36 14.98
CA ALA A 65 5.33 17.73 14.92
C ALA A 65 6.42 17.88 13.84
N ASP A 66 7.43 17.01 13.83
CA ASP A 66 8.50 16.99 12.82
C ASP A 66 7.95 16.89 11.39
N LEU A 67 6.92 16.07 11.18
CA LEU A 67 6.26 15.93 9.87
C LEU A 67 5.49 17.20 9.50
N ARG A 68 4.80 17.83 10.46
CA ARG A 68 4.09 19.09 10.25
C ARG A 68 5.07 20.22 9.91
N GLU A 69 6.24 20.28 10.55
CA GLU A 69 7.32 21.23 10.23
C GLU A 69 7.87 21.05 8.81
N LEU A 70 7.81 19.84 8.26
CA LEU A 70 8.18 19.53 6.89
C LEU A 70 7.02 19.71 5.87
N ASP A 71 5.95 20.42 6.27
CA ASP A 71 4.72 20.66 5.49
C ASP A 71 3.95 19.39 5.11
N TYR A 72 4.13 18.29 5.85
CA TYR A 72 3.33 17.08 5.66
C TYR A 72 2.05 17.14 6.48
N LYS A 73 0.95 16.65 5.90
CA LYS A 73 -0.23 16.20 6.65
C LYS A 73 0.04 14.78 7.16
N PRO A 74 0.38 14.57 8.45
CA PRO A 74 0.82 13.28 8.92
C PRO A 74 -0.35 12.29 8.90
N THR A 75 -0.09 11.07 8.43
CA THR A 75 -1.04 9.95 8.51
C THR A 75 -0.42 8.81 9.30
N PRO A 76 -1.23 7.92 9.92
CA PRO A 76 -0.72 6.72 10.60
C PRO A 76 0.21 5.88 9.71
N THR A 77 -0.07 5.85 8.40
CA THR A 77 0.76 5.13 7.43
C THR A 77 2.11 5.81 7.21
N GLN A 78 2.16 7.15 7.11
CA GLN A 78 3.42 7.89 6.97
C GLN A 78 4.28 7.78 8.22
N VAL A 79 3.70 7.97 9.40
CA VAL A 79 4.39 7.83 10.69
C VAL A 79 4.99 6.42 10.81
N ALA A 80 4.21 5.37 10.52
CA ALA A 80 4.70 4.00 10.53
C ALA A 80 5.83 3.76 9.51
N LYS A 81 5.79 4.38 8.33
CA LYS A 81 6.86 4.28 7.33
C LYS A 81 8.15 4.97 7.77
N VAL A 82 8.06 6.12 8.45
CA VAL A 82 9.22 6.85 8.97
C VAL A 82 9.87 6.06 10.10
N LEU A 83 9.09 5.67 11.11
CA LEU A 83 9.54 4.90 12.27
C LEU A 83 10.25 3.59 11.89
N THR A 84 9.73 2.87 10.89
CA THR A 84 10.33 1.61 10.40
C THR A 84 11.41 1.83 9.34
N GLY A 85 11.54 3.05 8.82
CA GLY A 85 12.47 3.39 7.75
C GLY A 85 12.19 2.69 6.43
N SER A 86 10.91 2.64 6.05
CA SER A 86 10.47 2.02 4.81
C SER A 86 11.24 2.56 3.60
N ARG A 87 11.68 1.65 2.72
CA ARG A 87 12.33 2.01 1.44
C ARG A 87 11.38 2.75 0.48
N SER A 88 10.06 2.68 0.73
CA SER A 88 9.05 3.43 -0.02
C SER A 88 9.02 4.93 0.30
N VAL A 89 9.74 5.37 1.33
CA VAL A 89 9.92 6.80 1.63
C VAL A 89 10.88 7.39 0.59
N ALA A 90 10.29 8.07 -0.39
CA ALA A 90 11.00 8.69 -1.50
C ALA A 90 11.65 10.02 -1.10
N ASP A 91 10.99 10.81 -0.23
CA ASP A 91 11.51 12.11 0.20
C ASP A 91 12.76 11.94 1.10
N PRO A 92 13.92 12.49 0.70
CA PRO A 92 15.13 12.49 1.51
C PRO A 92 14.98 13.24 2.85
N ARG A 93 14.14 14.28 2.93
CA ARG A 93 13.91 15.07 4.15
C ARG A 93 13.35 14.22 5.29
N LEU A 94 12.47 13.28 4.96
CA LEU A 94 11.92 12.31 5.90
C LEU A 94 12.95 11.31 6.43
N ARG A 95 14.09 11.15 5.74
CA ARG A 95 15.19 10.29 6.20
C ARG A 95 16.13 11.00 7.16
N GLY A 96 16.09 12.33 7.21
CA GLY A 96 16.83 13.16 8.14
C GLY A 96 16.15 13.33 9.50
N LEU A 97 14.91 12.87 9.64
CA LEU A 97 14.17 12.96 10.90
C LEU A 97 14.82 12.10 11.99
N PRO A 98 14.90 12.57 13.25
CA PRO A 98 15.51 11.83 14.35
C PRO A 98 14.91 10.45 14.59
N ALA A 99 13.62 10.29 14.29
CA ALA A 99 12.91 9.03 14.49
C ALA A 99 12.92 8.09 13.28
N TYR A 100 13.57 8.48 12.17
CA TYR A 100 13.66 7.62 10.99
C TYR A 100 14.43 6.34 11.33
N ARG A 101 13.86 5.17 11.00
CA ARG A 101 14.38 3.81 11.30
C ARG A 101 14.48 3.43 12.78
N ARG A 102 14.04 4.27 13.72
CA ARG A 102 14.17 4.03 15.17
C ARG A 102 13.57 2.69 15.63
N TYR A 103 12.51 2.22 14.97
CA TYR A 103 11.82 0.97 15.30
C TYR A 103 12.02 -0.13 14.26
N ARG A 104 13.01 0.02 13.37
CA ARG A 104 13.26 -0.97 12.32
C ARG A 104 13.70 -2.29 12.93
N GLY A 105 12.91 -3.34 12.68
CA GLY A 105 13.17 -4.68 13.20
C GLY A 105 12.78 -4.87 14.67
N VAL A 106 12.34 -3.81 15.34
CA VAL A 106 11.81 -3.85 16.72
C VAL A 106 10.30 -4.03 16.68
N VAL A 107 9.60 -3.22 15.87
CA VAL A 107 8.14 -3.27 15.74
C VAL A 107 7.76 -3.33 14.26
N SER A 108 6.82 -4.20 13.92
CA SER A 108 6.35 -4.30 12.55
C SER A 108 5.55 -3.06 12.15
N GLN A 109 5.63 -2.67 10.88
CA GLN A 109 4.83 -1.55 10.37
C GLN A 109 3.33 -1.74 10.58
N ARG A 110 2.85 -3.00 10.58
CA ARG A 110 1.45 -3.35 10.83
C ARG A 110 1.05 -3.04 12.27
N ASP A 111 1.91 -3.37 13.23
CA ASP A 111 1.62 -3.18 14.65
C ASP A 111 1.67 -1.71 15.04
N ILE A 112 2.65 -0.95 14.51
CA ILE A 112 2.68 0.51 14.65
C ILE A 112 1.38 1.14 14.11
N ARG A 113 0.91 0.73 12.93
CA ARG A 113 -0.35 1.24 12.37
C ARG A 113 -1.56 0.91 13.26
N ARG A 114 -1.59 -0.28 13.86
CA ARG A 114 -2.64 -0.67 14.81
C ARG A 114 -2.61 0.19 16.06
N MET A 115 -1.43 0.45 16.61
CA MET A 115 -1.23 1.31 17.79
C MET A 115 -1.59 2.78 17.53
N LEU A 116 -1.38 3.27 16.30
CA LEU A 116 -1.76 4.63 15.91
C LEU A 116 -3.25 4.77 15.60
N ALA A 117 -3.92 3.69 15.17
CA ALA A 117 -5.35 3.71 14.85
C ALA A 117 -6.24 3.92 16.10
N SER A 118 -5.72 3.64 17.30
CA SER A 118 -6.41 3.93 18.57
C SER A 118 -6.23 5.38 19.05
N ARG A 119 -5.52 6.24 18.29
CA ARG A 119 -5.25 7.65 18.63
C ARG A 119 -5.53 8.60 17.45
N PRO A 120 -6.79 8.68 16.97
CA PRO A 120 -7.15 9.52 15.82
C PRO A 120 -7.04 11.03 16.09
N ASP A 121 -7.15 11.43 17.36
CA ASP A 121 -7.00 12.79 17.87
C ASP A 121 -5.65 13.41 17.48
N LEU A 122 -4.56 12.65 17.54
CA LEU A 122 -3.20 13.13 17.22
C LEU A 122 -3.01 13.56 15.75
N PHE A 123 -3.88 13.07 14.86
CA PHE A 123 -3.83 13.36 13.43
C PHE A 123 -4.85 14.41 12.99
N THR A 124 -5.63 14.92 13.94
CA THR A 124 -6.61 15.97 13.73
C THR A 124 -5.96 17.32 14.12
N GLU A 125 -6.29 18.41 13.43
CA GLU A 125 -5.79 19.82 13.59
C GLU A 125 -4.49 20.19 12.84
N LEU A 126 -4.31 21.39 12.23
CA LEU A 126 -5.03 22.67 12.20
C LEU A 126 -5.30 23.06 10.73
N SER A 127 -6.55 23.09 10.29
CA SER A 127 -6.94 23.52 8.95
C SER A 127 -6.93 25.05 8.85
N GLY A 128 -5.74 25.62 8.63
CA GLY A 128 -5.62 26.83 7.81
C GLY A 128 -5.74 26.40 6.35
N GLU A 129 -6.81 26.85 5.71
CA GLU A 129 -7.25 26.45 4.38
C GLU A 129 -6.15 26.50 3.31
N LYS A 130 -5.94 25.35 2.64
CA LYS A 130 -6.04 25.25 1.18
C LYS A 130 -6.72 23.92 0.88
N GLU A 131 -7.98 24.01 0.47
CA GLU A 131 -8.74 22.90 -0.09
C GLU A 131 -8.01 22.36 -1.32
N TYR A 132 -7.39 21.21 -1.15
CA TYR A 132 -7.46 20.19 -2.18
C TYR A 132 -8.44 19.17 -1.63
N GLU A 133 -9.64 19.12 -2.20
CA GLU A 133 -10.71 18.20 -1.81
C GLU A 133 -10.17 16.78 -1.66
N ALA A 134 -10.05 16.34 -0.41
CA ALA A 134 -9.87 14.94 -0.09
C ALA A 134 -11.27 14.30 -0.15
N ILE A 135 -11.52 13.54 -1.22
CA ILE A 135 -12.74 12.76 -1.36
C ILE A 135 -12.84 11.79 -0.17
N PRO A 136 -13.96 11.77 0.59
CA PRO A 136 -14.13 10.86 1.71
C PRO A 136 -14.08 9.41 1.23
N ALA A 137 -13.43 8.54 2.02
CA ALA A 137 -13.40 7.11 1.80
C ALA A 137 -14.73 6.47 2.24
N THR A 138 -15.82 6.75 1.52
CA THR A 138 -16.88 5.77 1.31
C THR A 138 -16.36 4.77 0.26
N VAL A 139 -16.91 3.55 0.18
CA VAL A 139 -16.57 2.59 -0.90
C VAL A 139 -16.64 3.34 -2.22
N ALA A 140 -15.48 3.65 -2.80
CA ALA A 140 -15.39 4.86 -3.60
C ALA A 140 -16.26 4.68 -4.85
N ASP A 141 -17.35 5.43 -4.93
CA ASP A 141 -18.47 5.23 -5.88
C ASP A 141 -18.02 5.12 -7.35
N TRP A 142 -16.80 5.61 -7.67
CA TRP A 142 -16.16 5.38 -8.96
C TRP A 142 -16.00 3.90 -9.33
N GLN A 143 -15.89 2.99 -8.35
CA GLN A 143 -15.79 1.54 -8.63
C GLN A 143 -17.06 0.98 -9.27
N ALA A 144 -18.21 1.60 -9.01
CA ALA A 144 -19.49 1.23 -9.59
C ALA A 144 -19.67 1.71 -11.05
N VAL A 145 -18.75 2.51 -11.57
CA VAL A 145 -18.74 2.87 -13.00
C VAL A 145 -18.44 1.61 -13.82
N ASP A 146 -19.33 1.28 -14.74
CA ASP A 146 -19.37 0.05 -15.53
C ASP A 146 -18.88 0.23 -16.98
N PHE A 147 -18.40 1.42 -17.37
CA PHE A 147 -17.94 1.75 -18.73
C PHE A 147 -17.07 0.68 -19.44
N PHE A 148 -16.11 0.07 -18.73
CA PHE A 148 -15.21 -0.96 -19.27
C PHE A 148 -15.78 -2.39 -19.21
N THR A 149 -16.94 -2.57 -18.59
CA THR A 149 -17.65 -3.85 -18.42
C THR A 149 -19.02 -3.86 -19.11
N GLU A 150 -19.51 -2.72 -19.55
CA GLU A 150 -20.66 -2.57 -20.44
C GLU A 150 -20.41 -3.22 -21.81
N GLY A 151 -21.40 -3.15 -22.71
CA GLY A 151 -21.26 -3.65 -24.08
C GLY A 151 -19.98 -3.14 -24.75
N TYR A 152 -19.20 -4.06 -25.30
CA TYR A 152 -17.97 -3.74 -26.01
C TYR A 152 -18.24 -2.79 -27.18
N PHE A 153 -17.43 -1.73 -27.30
CA PHE A 153 -17.38 -0.89 -28.49
C PHE A 153 -15.95 -0.43 -28.78
N ASP A 154 -15.64 -0.39 -30.07
CA ASP A 154 -14.39 0.16 -30.57
C ASP A 154 -14.64 0.83 -31.92
N LYS A 155 -14.53 2.15 -31.91
CA LYS A 155 -14.62 3.05 -33.06
C LYS A 155 -13.32 3.82 -33.25
N LEU A 156 -12.23 3.36 -32.61
CA LEU A 156 -10.95 4.04 -32.68
C LEU A 156 -10.18 3.61 -33.92
N GLU A 157 -10.24 4.43 -34.96
CA GLU A 157 -9.54 4.18 -36.22
C GLU A 157 -8.01 4.11 -36.04
N SER A 158 -7.33 3.38 -36.93
CA SER A 158 -5.89 3.14 -36.86
C SER A 158 -5.08 4.43 -36.81
N ASP A 159 -5.45 5.42 -37.63
CA ASP A 159 -4.73 6.69 -37.73
C ASP A 159 -4.86 7.50 -36.44
N LYS A 160 -6.04 7.47 -35.81
CA LYS A 160 -6.28 8.14 -34.54
C LYS A 160 -5.56 7.42 -33.40
N ALA A 161 -5.57 6.09 -33.37
CA ALA A 161 -4.79 5.30 -32.41
C ALA A 161 -3.28 5.60 -32.54
N ALA A 162 -2.77 5.72 -33.77
CA ALA A 162 -1.38 6.09 -34.02
C ALA A 162 -1.05 7.54 -33.62
N SER A 163 -1.98 8.48 -33.76
CA SER A 163 -1.84 9.85 -33.22
C SER A 163 -1.73 9.84 -31.69
N LEU A 164 -2.71 9.21 -31.02
CA LEU A 164 -2.73 9.12 -29.56
C LEU A 164 -1.48 8.44 -29.00
N THR A 165 -0.99 7.38 -29.67
CA THR A 165 0.24 6.68 -29.28
C THR A 165 1.45 7.62 -29.34
N ARG A 166 1.57 8.44 -30.40
CA ARG A 166 2.63 9.45 -30.52
C ARG A 166 2.52 10.50 -29.43
N GLU A 167 1.33 11.06 -29.24
CA GLU A 167 1.09 12.10 -28.22
C GLU A 167 1.40 11.60 -26.80
N VAL A 168 1.01 10.37 -26.45
CA VAL A 168 1.34 9.75 -25.16
C VAL A 168 2.84 9.47 -25.01
N THR A 169 3.51 9.10 -26.11
CA THR A 169 4.97 8.89 -26.13
C THR A 169 5.71 10.21 -25.89
N ASP A 170 5.26 11.29 -26.53
CA ASP A 170 5.86 12.63 -26.46
C ASP A 170 5.76 13.27 -25.06
N LEU A 171 4.83 12.81 -24.21
CA LEU A 171 4.77 13.21 -22.80
C LEU A 171 6.05 12.86 -22.02
N GLY A 172 6.84 11.90 -22.52
CA GLY A 172 8.07 11.43 -21.88
C GLY A 172 7.85 10.74 -20.54
N LEU A 173 8.94 10.29 -19.92
CA LEU A 173 8.91 9.66 -18.59
C LEU A 173 9.39 10.65 -17.55
N ARG A 174 8.59 10.84 -16.48
CA ARG A 174 8.96 11.73 -15.37
C ARG A 174 9.84 11.04 -14.34
N LYS A 175 9.75 9.71 -14.19
CA LYS A 175 10.65 8.97 -13.30
C LYS A 175 11.93 8.58 -14.03
N ALA A 176 13.05 9.11 -13.52
CA ALA A 176 14.40 8.86 -14.03
C ALA A 176 14.68 7.36 -14.16
N THR A 177 15.07 6.94 -15.36
CA THR A 177 15.26 5.53 -15.75
C THR A 177 16.42 4.87 -15.02
N GLU A 178 17.47 5.65 -14.67
CA GLU A 178 18.76 5.15 -14.18
C GLU A 178 18.73 4.59 -12.74
N ARG A 179 17.70 4.93 -11.94
CA ARG A 179 17.58 4.50 -10.54
C ARG A 179 16.24 3.84 -10.23
N LEU A 180 15.61 3.21 -11.22
CA LEU A 180 14.36 2.50 -11.01
C LEU A 180 14.58 1.22 -10.20
N PRO A 181 13.73 0.92 -9.21
CA PRO A 181 13.68 -0.40 -8.60
C PRO A 181 13.49 -1.49 -9.65
N ALA A 182 14.13 -2.66 -9.46
CA ALA A 182 14.13 -3.76 -10.45
C ALA A 182 12.72 -4.19 -10.89
N TYR A 183 11.73 -4.14 -9.99
CA TYR A 183 10.34 -4.48 -10.35
C TYR A 183 9.72 -3.44 -11.31
N MET A 184 10.06 -2.16 -11.19
CA MET A 184 9.59 -1.11 -12.11
C MET A 184 10.26 -1.27 -13.48
N ALA A 185 11.57 -1.54 -13.50
CA ALA A 185 12.31 -1.78 -14.73
C ALA A 185 11.73 -2.97 -15.51
N ARG A 186 11.44 -4.10 -14.82
CA ARG A 186 10.78 -5.27 -15.44
C ARG A 186 9.40 -4.96 -16.00
N ALA A 187 8.58 -4.17 -15.30
CA ALA A 187 7.27 -3.79 -15.81
C ALA A 187 7.39 -2.92 -17.07
N ARG A 188 8.37 -2.02 -17.12
CA ARG A 188 8.60 -1.12 -18.27
C ARG A 188 9.08 -1.81 -19.54
N GLN A 189 9.57 -3.04 -19.44
CA GLN A 189 9.87 -3.85 -20.64
C GLN A 189 8.61 -4.17 -21.44
N ARG A 190 7.45 -4.24 -20.78
CA ARG A 190 6.16 -4.55 -21.42
C ARG A 190 5.26 -3.32 -21.53
N LEU A 191 5.30 -2.46 -20.51
CA LEU A 191 4.43 -1.31 -20.35
C LEU A 191 5.30 -0.08 -20.13
N PRO A 192 5.71 0.63 -21.20
CA PRO A 192 6.73 1.68 -21.12
C PRO A 192 6.47 2.75 -20.07
N ARG A 193 5.19 3.08 -19.82
CA ARG A 193 4.74 4.09 -18.87
C ARG A 193 4.29 3.50 -17.52
N ALA A 194 4.65 2.26 -17.23
CA ALA A 194 4.37 1.64 -15.94
C ALA A 194 4.91 2.48 -14.77
N PHE A 195 4.07 2.65 -13.75
CA PHE A 195 4.31 3.42 -12.53
C PHE A 195 4.53 4.94 -12.74
N GLU A 196 4.30 5.49 -13.93
CA GLU A 196 4.28 6.94 -14.11
C GLU A 196 3.08 7.58 -13.39
N PRO A 197 3.23 8.77 -12.77
CA PRO A 197 2.07 9.52 -12.29
C PRO A 197 1.20 9.94 -13.48
N TRP A 198 -0.13 9.97 -13.31
CA TRP A 198 -1.04 10.49 -14.33
C TRP A 198 -0.95 12.02 -14.39
N THR A 199 -0.62 12.55 -15.56
CA THR A 199 -0.56 14.00 -15.79
C THR A 199 -1.91 14.52 -16.27
N LYS A 200 -2.11 15.85 -16.28
CA LYS A 200 -3.35 16.43 -16.80
C LYS A 200 -3.48 16.14 -18.31
N GLU A 201 -2.36 16.21 -19.01
CA GLU A 201 -2.24 15.96 -20.45
C GLU A 201 -2.55 14.48 -20.76
N GLU A 202 -1.97 13.54 -20.01
CA GLU A 202 -2.23 12.11 -20.20
C GLU A 202 -3.69 11.73 -19.91
N ARG A 203 -4.31 12.38 -18.93
CA ARG A 203 -5.75 12.21 -18.64
C ARG A 203 -6.64 12.75 -19.75
N ALA A 204 -6.29 13.89 -20.33
CA ALA A 204 -7.02 14.45 -21.47
C ALA A 204 -7.00 13.48 -22.66
N LEU A 205 -5.83 12.92 -22.97
CA LEU A 205 -5.69 11.89 -24.01
C LEU A 205 -6.50 10.63 -23.68
N LEU A 206 -6.55 10.21 -22.41
CA LEU A 206 -7.35 9.06 -21.98
C LEU A 206 -8.86 9.33 -22.15
N ILE A 207 -9.34 10.50 -21.75
CA ILE A 207 -10.74 10.91 -21.96
C ILE A 207 -11.07 10.86 -23.45
N GLU A 208 -10.21 11.44 -24.28
CA GLU A 208 -10.38 11.44 -25.73
C GLU A 208 -10.44 10.02 -26.30
N ALA A 209 -9.50 9.14 -25.92
CA ALA A 209 -9.50 7.75 -26.35
C ALA A 209 -10.78 7.00 -25.93
N MET A 210 -11.25 7.23 -24.70
CA MET A 210 -12.47 6.64 -24.16
C MET A 210 -13.75 7.10 -24.89
N CYS A 211 -13.73 8.23 -25.61
CA CYS A 211 -14.84 8.60 -26.48
C CYS A 211 -15.01 7.64 -27.67
N TYR A 212 -13.96 6.90 -28.05
CA TYR A 212 -13.95 6.02 -29.22
C TYR A 212 -13.94 4.54 -28.87
N THR A 213 -13.45 4.14 -27.68
CA THR A 213 -13.39 2.72 -27.31
C THR A 213 -13.48 2.50 -25.80
N ASN A 214 -14.05 1.36 -25.39
CA ASN A 214 -13.91 0.82 -24.04
C ASN A 214 -13.01 -0.43 -23.98
N ASP A 215 -12.26 -0.72 -25.04
CA ASP A 215 -11.31 -1.84 -25.09
C ASP A 215 -10.04 -1.52 -24.29
N LEU A 216 -9.91 -2.15 -23.11
CA LEU A 216 -8.75 -2.01 -22.25
C LEU A 216 -7.44 -2.53 -22.84
N ASP A 217 -7.48 -3.54 -23.71
CA ASP A 217 -6.27 -4.09 -24.33
C ASP A 217 -5.73 -3.13 -25.38
N LYS A 218 -6.63 -2.55 -26.20
CA LYS A 218 -6.28 -1.50 -27.16
C LYS A 218 -5.74 -0.25 -26.46
N LEU A 219 -6.39 0.19 -25.38
CA LEU A 219 -5.91 1.30 -24.56
C LEU A 219 -4.57 0.99 -23.88
N THR A 220 -4.36 -0.26 -23.44
CA THR A 220 -3.07 -0.71 -22.88
C THR A 220 -1.94 -0.55 -23.89
N GLY A 221 -2.19 -0.88 -25.16
CA GLY A 221 -1.24 -0.69 -26.26
C GLY A 221 -0.89 0.78 -26.50
N ILE A 222 -1.89 1.68 -26.49
CA ILE A 222 -1.69 3.11 -26.73
C ILE A 222 -0.97 3.80 -25.55
N PHE A 223 -1.42 3.52 -24.33
CA PHE A 223 -0.94 4.24 -23.15
C PHE A 223 0.29 3.61 -22.50
N GLY A 224 0.66 2.38 -22.86
CA GLY A 224 1.78 1.68 -22.25
C GLY A 224 1.63 1.51 -20.74
N ARG A 225 0.38 1.40 -20.25
CA ARG A 225 -0.01 1.20 -18.85
C ARG A 225 -0.83 -0.07 -18.71
N SER A 226 -0.88 -0.65 -17.52
CA SER A 226 -1.68 -1.87 -17.32
C SER A 226 -3.17 -1.58 -17.43
N ALA A 227 -3.94 -2.56 -17.91
CA ALA A 227 -5.40 -2.53 -17.97
C ALA A 227 -6.02 -2.08 -16.63
N ALA A 228 -5.58 -2.66 -15.51
CA ALA A 228 -6.06 -2.27 -14.17
C ALA A 228 -5.78 -0.79 -13.82
N SER A 229 -4.68 -0.21 -14.31
CA SER A 229 -4.38 1.21 -14.09
C SER A 229 -5.26 2.12 -14.96
N LEU A 230 -5.54 1.71 -16.20
CA LEU A 230 -6.40 2.42 -17.14
C LEU A 230 -7.85 2.38 -16.68
N GLU A 231 -8.34 1.19 -16.31
CA GLU A 231 -9.69 0.99 -15.79
C GLU A 231 -9.95 1.87 -14.58
N ARG A 232 -9.03 1.85 -13.59
CA ARG A 232 -9.14 2.67 -12.39
C ARG A 232 -9.19 4.16 -12.72
N GLU A 233 -8.27 4.64 -13.55
CA GLU A 233 -8.20 6.07 -13.86
C GLU A 233 -9.40 6.52 -14.70
N GLY A 234 -9.81 5.74 -15.70
CA GLY A 234 -10.97 6.03 -16.54
C GLY A 234 -12.27 6.10 -15.73
N LYS A 235 -12.49 5.14 -14.82
CA LYS A 235 -13.65 5.16 -13.90
C LYS A 235 -13.64 6.40 -12.99
N GLN A 236 -12.46 6.78 -12.47
CA GLN A 236 -12.33 8.01 -11.68
C GLN A 236 -12.62 9.27 -12.50
N LEU A 237 -12.18 9.34 -13.76
CA LEU A 237 -12.46 10.47 -14.65
C LEU A 237 -13.96 10.62 -14.94
N ILE A 238 -14.65 9.52 -15.26
CA ILE A 238 -16.10 9.50 -15.46
C ILE A 238 -16.84 9.90 -14.19
N TRP A 239 -16.43 9.37 -13.04
CA TRP A 239 -17.10 9.68 -11.79
C TRP A 239 -16.90 11.15 -11.40
N ASN A 240 -15.69 11.69 -11.57
CA ASN A 240 -15.40 13.09 -11.30
C ASN A 240 -16.18 14.05 -12.23
N SER A 241 -16.47 13.67 -13.48
CA SER A 241 -17.27 14.50 -14.38
C SER A 241 -18.77 14.54 -14.03
N ARG A 242 -19.26 13.56 -13.25
CA ARG A 242 -20.64 13.50 -12.77
C ARG A 242 -20.89 14.36 -11.52
N LYS A 243 -19.84 14.86 -10.86
CA LYS A 243 -20.00 15.77 -9.73
C LYS A 243 -20.45 17.14 -10.22
N PRO A 244 -21.50 17.74 -9.61
CA PRO A 244 -21.84 19.11 -9.90
C PRO A 244 -20.62 19.98 -9.55
N VAL A 245 -20.21 20.84 -10.48
CA VAL A 245 -19.23 21.89 -10.21
C VAL A 245 -19.85 22.77 -9.12
N ALA A 246 -19.24 22.80 -7.94
CA ALA A 246 -19.63 23.76 -6.90
C ALA A 246 -19.51 25.16 -7.51
N ALA A 247 -20.66 25.84 -7.64
CA ALA A 247 -20.77 27.19 -8.18
C ALA A 247 -20.28 28.23 -7.17
#